data_AF-H8Z084-F1
#
_entry.id   AF-H8Z084-F1
#
_cell.length_a   1.000
_cell.length_b   1.000
_cell.length_c   1.000
_cell.angle_alpha   90.00
_cell.angle_beta   90.00
_cell.angle_gamma   90.00
#
_symmetry.space_group_name_H-M   'P 1'
#
loop_
_entity.id
_entity.type
_entity.pdbx_description
1 polymer ?
#
loop_
_entity_poly.entity_id
_entity_poly.type
_entity_poly.pdbx_seq_one_letter_code
_entity_poly.pdbx_strand_id
1 'polypeptide(L)'
;MDEMEYTELRAKLESLEAEQKEVERVIAAKRDQRKAELISEFKQKIKEEGFNIGEIADAFAGRRTTRRAGGARSYPRYVDNADSSFVYVRGPLPSWMKERMAAVGLNPAEKGDRERYKQDYMHADS
;
A
#
# COMPACT_ATOMS: atom_id res chain seq x y z
N MET A 1 -26.30 -41.74 8.48
CA MET A 1 -26.53 -41.05 7.20
C MET A 1 -26.21 -39.59 7.46
N ASP A 2 -24.91 -39.29 7.67
CA ASP A 2 -24.44 -37.99 8.20
C ASP A 2 -22.98 -37.77 7.76
N GLU A 3 -22.19 -38.85 7.72
CA GLU A 3 -20.77 -38.79 7.33
C GLU A 3 -20.56 -38.54 5.83
N MET A 4 -21.39 -39.14 4.96
CA MET A 4 -21.30 -38.90 3.50
C MET A 4 -21.71 -37.48 3.13
N GLU A 5 -22.74 -36.93 3.77
CA GLU A 5 -23.19 -35.55 3.55
C GLU A 5 -22.12 -34.53 3.99
N TYR A 6 -21.45 -34.78 5.12
CA TYR A 6 -20.31 -33.96 5.56
C TYR A 6 -19.15 -33.97 4.55
N THR A 7 -18.81 -35.14 4.00
CA THR A 7 -17.74 -35.25 3.01
C THR A 7 -18.07 -34.55 1.70
N GLU A 8 -19.33 -34.62 1.25
CA GLU A 8 -19.80 -33.92 0.05
C GLU A 8 -19.75 -32.40 0.23
N LEU A 9 -20.14 -31.90 1.41
CA LEU A 9 -20.04 -30.47 1.73
C LEU A 9 -18.59 -29.98 1.78
N ARG A 10 -17.65 -30.78 2.32
CA ARG A 10 -16.22 -30.45 2.30
C ARG A 10 -15.65 -30.42 0.89
N ALA A 11 -15.96 -31.42 0.07
CA ALA A 11 -15.51 -31.46 -1.32
C ALA A 11 -16.04 -30.25 -2.12
N LYS A 12 -17.30 -29.87 -1.86
CA LYS A 12 -17.89 -28.68 -2.45
C LYS A 12 -17.21 -27.39 -2.01
N LEU A 13 -16.86 -27.27 -0.72
CA LEU A 13 -16.10 -26.12 -0.20
C LEU A 13 -14.72 -26.03 -0.88
N GLU A 14 -14.01 -27.14 -0.98
CA GLU A 14 -12.68 -27.18 -1.63
C GLU A 14 -12.77 -26.79 -3.12
N SER A 15 -13.80 -27.24 -3.83
CA SER A 15 -14.07 -26.82 -5.22
C SER A 15 -14.31 -25.32 -5.33
N LEU A 16 -15.12 -24.74 -4.44
CA LEU A 16 -15.41 -23.30 -4.44
C LEU A 16 -14.17 -22.47 -4.10
N GLU A 17 -13.33 -22.93 -3.17
CA GLU A 17 -12.06 -22.27 -2.85
C GLU A 17 -11.07 -22.31 -4.02
N ALA A 18 -11.04 -23.42 -4.77
CA ALA A 18 -10.23 -23.54 -5.98
C ALA A 18 -10.73 -22.59 -7.08
N GLU A 19 -12.04 -22.53 -7.30
CA GLU A 19 -12.66 -21.60 -8.26
C GLU A 19 -12.39 -20.14 -7.88
N GLN A 20 -12.51 -19.79 -6.59
CA GLN A 20 -12.22 -18.44 -6.11
C GLN A 20 -10.79 -18.03 -6.45
N LYS A 21 -9.80 -18.88 -6.16
CA LYS A 21 -8.39 -18.61 -6.45
C LYS A 21 -8.13 -18.42 -7.94
N GLU A 22 -8.77 -19.23 -8.78
CA GLU A 22 -8.64 -19.09 -10.23
C GLU A 22 -9.26 -17.77 -10.73
N VAL A 23 -10.44 -17.40 -10.22
CA VAL A 23 -11.08 -16.12 -10.54
C VAL A 23 -10.19 -14.94 -10.11
N GLU A 24 -9.62 -14.98 -8.91
CA GLU A 24 -8.68 -13.95 -8.42
C GLU A 24 -7.46 -13.82 -9.33
N ARG A 25 -6.89 -14.95 -9.77
CA ARG A 25 -5.77 -14.97 -10.72
C ARG A 25 -6.15 -14.34 -12.06
N VAL A 26 -7.32 -14.67 -12.60
CA VAL A 26 -7.82 -14.09 -13.86
C VAL A 26 -8.06 -12.59 -13.73
N ILE A 27 -8.63 -12.14 -12.60
CA ILE A 27 -8.82 -10.71 -12.31
C ILE A 27 -7.47 -9.98 -12.27
N ALA A 28 -6.47 -10.54 -11.60
CA ALA A 28 -5.13 -9.96 -11.54
C ALA A 28 -4.51 -9.83 -12.94
N ALA A 29 -4.57 -10.90 -13.74
CA ALA A 29 -4.06 -10.89 -15.11
C ALA A 29 -4.78 -9.85 -15.99
N LYS A 30 -6.11 -9.74 -15.87
CA LYS A 30 -6.91 -8.74 -16.59
C LYS A 30 -6.59 -7.31 -16.16
N ARG A 31 -6.32 -7.08 -14.87
CA ARG A 31 -5.91 -5.79 -14.35
C ARG A 31 -4.55 -5.37 -14.92
N ASP A 32 -3.59 -6.28 -14.98
CA ASP A 32 -2.27 -6.01 -15.55
C ASP A 32 -2.34 -5.74 -17.05
N GLN A 33 -3.14 -6.50 -17.79
CA GLN A 33 -3.42 -6.25 -19.20
C GLN A 33 -4.03 -4.85 -19.41
N ARG A 34 -5.07 -4.50 -18.65
CA ARG A 34 -5.73 -3.20 -18.77
C ARG A 34 -4.79 -2.04 -18.40
N LYS A 35 -3.92 -2.24 -17.40
CA LYS A 35 -2.90 -1.25 -17.03
C LYS A 35 -1.91 -1.03 -18.18
N ALA A 36 -1.46 -2.08 -18.84
CA ALA A 36 -0.56 -1.97 -19.99
C ALA A 36 -1.21 -1.24 -21.17
N GLU A 37 -2.47 -1.55 -21.47
CA GLU A 37 -3.26 -0.86 -22.50
C GLU A 37 -3.37 0.64 -22.20
N LEU A 38 -3.78 1.01 -20.99
CA LEU A 38 -3.88 2.40 -20.56
C LEU A 38 -2.54 3.13 -20.70
N ILE A 39 -1.43 2.52 -20.26
CA ILE A 39 -0.10 3.13 -20.42
C ILE A 39 0.22 3.37 -21.90
N SER A 40 -0.13 2.45 -22.79
CA SER A 40 0.07 2.62 -24.23
C SER A 40 -0.80 3.74 -24.80
N GLU A 41 -2.08 3.77 -24.46
CA GLU A 41 -3.02 4.84 -24.85
C GLU A 41 -2.50 6.22 -24.42
N PHE A 42 -2.06 6.36 -23.16
CA PHE A 42 -1.48 7.61 -22.67
C PHE A 42 -0.18 7.99 -23.39
N LYS A 43 0.72 7.03 -23.64
CA LYS A 43 1.96 7.30 -24.37
C LYS A 43 1.69 7.81 -25.79
N GLN A 44 0.71 7.25 -26.47
CA GLN A 44 0.31 7.70 -27.81
C GLN A 44 -0.25 9.11 -27.75
N LYS A 45 -1.19 9.37 -26.83
CA LYS A 45 -1.79 10.71 -26.68
C LYS A 45 -0.77 11.79 -26.35
N ILE A 46 0.16 11.52 -25.44
CA ILE A 46 1.27 12.44 -25.09
C ILE A 46 2.10 12.78 -26.33
N LYS A 47 2.40 11.77 -27.16
CA LYS A 47 3.17 11.95 -28.39
C LYS A 47 2.41 12.73 -29.46
N GLU A 48 1.12 12.48 -29.61
CA GLU A 48 0.23 13.20 -30.55
C GLU A 48 0.12 14.69 -30.21
N GLU A 49 0.05 15.01 -28.92
CA GLU A 49 0.03 16.40 -28.43
C GLU A 49 1.43 17.06 -28.44
N GLY A 50 2.47 16.32 -28.86
CA GLY A 50 3.84 16.85 -29.02
C GLY A 50 4.64 16.94 -27.72
N PHE A 51 4.17 16.33 -26.64
CA PHE A 51 4.86 16.33 -25.35
C PHE A 51 5.84 15.16 -25.22
N ASN A 52 6.87 15.33 -24.38
CA ASN A 52 7.75 14.24 -24.00
C ASN A 52 7.17 13.46 -22.82
N ILE A 53 7.17 12.13 -22.91
CA ILE A 53 6.71 11.23 -21.83
C ILE A 53 7.46 11.51 -20.51
N GLY A 54 8.75 11.82 -20.56
CA GLY A 54 9.56 12.17 -19.40
C GLY A 54 9.11 13.47 -18.72
N GLU A 55 8.81 14.51 -19.49
CA GLU A 55 8.33 15.79 -18.94
C GLU A 55 6.97 15.65 -18.25
N ILE A 56 6.07 14.88 -18.85
CA ILE A 56 4.76 14.57 -18.26
C ILE A 56 4.93 13.68 -17.02
N ALA A 57 5.81 12.67 -17.08
CA ALA A 57 6.12 11.83 -15.94
C ALA A 57 6.70 12.62 -14.77
N ASP A 58 7.58 13.59 -15.02
CA ASP A 58 8.15 14.47 -14.00
C ASP A 58 7.11 15.43 -13.38
N ALA A 59 6.14 15.87 -14.19
CA ALA A 59 4.99 16.64 -13.71
C ALA A 59 4.06 15.79 -12.82
N PHE A 60 3.76 14.55 -13.22
CA PHE A 60 2.95 13.60 -12.44
C PHE A 60 3.65 13.09 -11.18
N ALA A 61 4.96 12.85 -11.25
CA ALA A 61 5.79 12.45 -10.12
C ALA A 61 5.94 13.55 -9.07
N GLY A 62 5.36 14.74 -9.32
CA GLY A 62 5.37 15.86 -8.40
C GLY A 62 6.79 16.30 -8.14
N ARG A 63 7.46 16.85 -9.16
CA ARG A 63 8.62 17.74 -9.04
C ARG A 63 9.43 17.51 -7.75
N ARG A 64 10.13 16.36 -7.63
CA ARG A 64 11.35 16.29 -6.80
C ARG A 64 12.43 17.10 -7.49
N THR A 65 12.15 18.38 -7.71
CA THR A 65 13.18 19.35 -8.00
C THR A 65 14.03 19.39 -6.74
N THR A 66 15.25 18.89 -6.87
CA THR A 66 16.37 19.22 -5.99
C THR A 66 16.60 20.72 -6.02
N ARG A 67 15.68 21.50 -5.46
CA ARG A 67 15.92 22.88 -5.08
C ARG A 67 16.74 22.82 -3.80
N ARG A 68 18.05 22.88 -3.99
CA ARG A 68 18.92 23.57 -3.03
C ARG A 68 18.40 25.00 -2.87
N ALA A 69 17.49 25.18 -1.93
CA ALA A 69 17.10 26.49 -1.39
C ALA A 69 16.50 26.27 0.01
N GLY A 70 17.31 26.50 1.04
CA GLY A 70 16.86 26.91 2.37
C GLY A 70 16.01 25.93 3.18
N GLY A 71 16.66 25.09 4.00
CA GLY A 71 16.24 24.89 5.40
C GLY A 71 15.00 24.04 5.72
N ALA A 72 14.41 23.28 4.80
CA ALA A 72 13.37 22.30 5.16
C ALA A 72 14.01 20.98 5.64
N ARG A 73 13.99 20.72 6.96
CA ARG A 73 14.40 19.42 7.50
C ARG A 73 13.48 18.34 6.90
N SER A 74 14.05 17.42 6.12
CA SER A 74 13.33 16.20 5.73
C SER A 74 13.12 15.36 6.99
N TYR A 75 11.87 14.99 7.28
CA TYR A 75 11.54 14.15 8.43
C TYR A 75 11.32 12.72 7.95
N PRO A 76 11.79 11.71 8.69
CA PRO A 76 11.55 10.32 8.34
C PRO A 76 10.05 10.03 8.32
N ARG A 77 9.60 9.34 7.27
CA ARG A 77 8.23 8.85 7.12
C ARG A 77 8.18 7.42 7.64
N TYR A 78 7.36 7.18 8.66
CA TYR A 78 7.14 5.86 9.23
C TYR A 78 5.90 5.24 8.58
N VAL A 79 6.07 4.05 8.00
CA VAL A 79 4.99 3.25 7.41
C VAL A 79 4.78 2.03 8.28
N ASP A 80 3.53 1.74 8.61
CA ASP A 80 3.17 0.57 9.41
C ASP A 80 3.47 -0.74 8.65
N ASN A 81 4.07 -1.72 9.34
CA ASN A 81 4.50 -2.97 8.72
C ASN A 81 3.35 -3.89 8.33
N ALA A 82 2.19 -3.78 9.00
CA ALA A 82 1.03 -4.62 8.72
C ALA A 82 0.13 -4.03 7.62
N ASP A 83 0.13 -2.71 7.45
CA ASP A 83 -0.66 -2.03 6.41
C ASP A 83 -0.04 -0.70 5.96
N SER A 84 0.40 -0.66 4.70
CA SER A 84 1.09 0.48 4.09
C SER A 84 0.24 1.74 3.93
N SER A 85 -1.08 1.67 4.13
CA SER A 85 -1.96 2.84 4.14
C SER A 85 -1.79 3.71 5.40
N PHE A 86 -1.26 3.12 6.49
CA PHE A 86 -1.01 3.83 7.73
C PHE A 86 0.40 4.42 7.76
N VAL A 87 0.45 5.75 7.63
CA VAL A 87 1.70 6.50 7.51
C VAL A 87 1.75 7.65 8.51
N TYR A 88 2.85 7.75 9.25
CA TYR A 88 3.12 8.80 10.23
C TYR A 88 4.44 9.50 9.91
N VAL A 89 4.49 10.83 9.96
CA VAL A 89 5.72 11.61 9.67
C VAL A 89 6.17 12.39 10.89
N ARG A 90 5.35 13.35 11.33
CA ARG A 90 5.61 14.18 12.52
C ARG A 90 4.32 14.76 13.07
N GLY A 91 4.39 15.20 14.32
CA GLY A 91 3.29 15.94 14.97
C GLY A 91 2.57 15.09 16.02
N PRO A 92 1.31 15.43 16.33
CA PRO A 92 0.47 14.63 17.22
C PRO A 92 0.29 13.22 16.69
N LEU A 93 0.23 12.23 17.58
CA LEU A 93 -0.04 10.85 17.17
C LEU A 93 -1.46 10.75 16.61
N PRO A 94 -1.65 10.17 15.42
CA PRO A 94 -2.96 9.90 14.86
C PRO A 94 -3.68 8.81 15.69
N SER A 95 -5.02 8.77 15.63
CA SER A 95 -5.85 7.85 16.41
C SER A 95 -5.45 6.39 16.19
N TRP A 96 -5.29 5.98 14.92
CA TRP A 96 -4.90 4.62 14.55
C TRP A 96 -3.57 4.19 15.19
N MET A 97 -2.59 5.09 15.31
CA MET A 97 -1.29 4.76 15.90
C MET A 97 -1.42 4.58 17.42
N LYS A 98 -2.27 5.38 18.08
CA LYS A 98 -2.55 5.23 19.51
C LYS A 98 -3.27 3.92 19.81
N GLU A 99 -4.25 3.56 18.98
CA GLU A 99 -5.00 2.30 19.11
C GLU A 99 -4.09 1.10 18.95
N ARG A 100 -3.21 1.10 17.93
CA ARG A 100 -2.25 0.01 17.72
C ARG A 100 -1.20 -0.08 18.81
N MET A 101 -0.71 1.06 19.31
CA MET A 101 0.18 1.08 20.48
C MET A 101 -0.49 0.45 21.70
N ALA A 102 -1.74 0.84 21.99
CA ALA A 102 -2.50 0.28 23.11
C ALA A 102 -2.73 -1.23 22.94
N ALA A 103 -2.99 -1.71 21.71
CA ALA A 103 -3.18 -3.12 21.40
C ALA A 103 -1.94 -3.99 21.70
N VAL A 104 -0.74 -3.41 21.60
CA VAL A 104 0.53 -4.09 21.94
C VAL A 104 1.03 -3.76 23.34
N GLY A 105 0.19 -3.13 24.18
CA GLY A 105 0.51 -2.79 25.56
C GLY A 105 1.46 -1.60 25.73
N LEU A 106 1.61 -0.75 24.71
CA LEU A 106 2.45 0.45 24.73
C LEU A 106 1.61 1.70 25.03
N ASN A 107 2.15 2.63 25.82
CA ASN A 107 1.48 3.88 26.19
C ASN A 107 1.83 5.02 25.20
N PRO A 108 0.84 5.58 24.47
CA PRO A 108 1.09 6.69 23.52
C PRO A 108 1.54 8.00 24.15
N ALA A 109 1.34 8.20 25.45
CA ALA A 109 1.83 9.38 26.16
C ALA A 109 3.34 9.29 26.44
N GLU A 110 3.84 8.08 26.65
CA GLU A 110 5.25 7.84 26.97
C GLU A 110 6.12 7.97 25.72
N LYS A 111 7.23 8.70 25.84
CA LYS A 111 8.16 8.88 24.71
C LYS A 111 8.85 7.55 24.35
N GLY A 112 9.27 6.78 25.36
CA GLY A 112 9.96 5.50 25.14
C GLY A 112 9.10 4.53 24.32
N ASP A 113 7.84 4.39 24.71
CA ASP A 113 6.87 3.52 24.03
C ASP A 113 6.59 3.95 22.59
N ARG A 114 6.54 5.26 22.32
CA ARG A 114 6.39 5.79 20.95
C ARG A 114 7.57 5.45 20.07
N GLU A 115 8.80 5.58 20.57
CA GLU A 115 10.00 5.26 19.80
C GLU A 115 10.11 3.74 19.59
N ARG A 116 9.79 2.94 20.61
CA ARG A 116 9.73 1.49 20.51
C ARG A 116 8.72 1.03 19.47
N TYR A 117 7.51 1.60 19.46
CA TYR A 117 6.49 1.26 18.46
C TYR A 117 6.98 1.53 17.03
N LYS A 118 7.66 2.68 16.79
CA LYS A 118 8.21 3.02 15.47
C LYS A 118 9.34 2.07 15.03
N GLN A 119 10.09 1.50 15.96
CA GLN A 119 11.19 0.57 15.66
C GLN A 119 10.67 -0.85 15.39
N ASP A 120 9.74 -1.32 16.22
CA ASP A 120 9.29 -2.72 16.20
C ASP A 120 8.17 -2.95 15.17
N TYR A 121 7.33 -1.93 14.90
CA TYR A 121 6.09 -2.08 14.12
C TYR A 121 6.00 -1.19 12.87
N MET A 122 7.00 -0.34 12.64
CA MET A 122 7.05 0.54 11.47
C MET A 122 8.43 0.50 10.81
N HIS A 123 8.50 0.89 9.54
CA HIS A 123 9.77 1.12 8.84
C HIS A 123 9.85 2.55 8.33
N ALA A 124 11.07 3.09 8.31
CA ALA A 124 11.33 4.42 7.78
C ALA A 124 11.46 4.36 6.24
N ASP A 125 10.48 4.94 5.56
CA ASP A 125 10.54 5.24 4.12
C ASP A 125 11.34 6.56 3.98
N SER A 126 12.58 6.46 3.49
CA SER A 126 13.56 7.56 3.40
C SER A 126 13.63 8.17 2.00
#